data_AF-A0A183C492-F1
#
_entry.id   AF-A0A183C492-F1
#
_cell.length_a   1.000
_cell.length_b   1.000
_cell.length_c   1.000
_cell.angle_alpha   90.00
_cell.angle_beta   90.00
_cell.angle_gamma   90.00
#
_symmetry.space_group_name_H-M   'P 1'
#
loop_
_entity.id
_entity.type
_entity.pdbx_description
1 polymer ?
#
loop_
_entity_poly.entity_id
_entity_poly.type
_entity_poly.pdbx_seq_one_letter_code
_entity_poly.pdbx_strand_id
1 'polypeptide(L)'
;MAQCTREFSDISPLRGGNVVFDTLEGRPSANNFEESEVFGVKSWSRVSGYCSVFGLANFVYRRTNRAYRMPYTMFVSAFWHGIHPGYFLSFLTIPLCTSAEDRLFKAFPERPTWLRHLWSFVRMRGFEMMACGFLLLDGWDTIRLWSKMYFWLHLVMLCTILALKANKMLR
;
A
#
# COMPACT_ATOMS: atom_id res chain seq x y z
N MET A 1 -6.83 15.16 9.06
CA MET A 1 -6.43 16.49 9.55
C MET A 1 -5.11 16.35 10.27
N ALA A 2 -4.22 17.33 10.16
CA ALA A 2 -3.16 17.50 11.14
C ALA A 2 -3.79 18.22 12.34
N GLN A 3 -3.75 17.60 13.52
CA GLN A 3 -4.16 18.27 14.77
C GLN A 3 -2.93 18.93 15.36
N CYS A 4 -3.04 20.21 15.70
CA CYS A 4 -2.00 20.95 16.39
C CYS A 4 -2.29 20.88 17.89
N THR A 5 -1.52 20.11 18.64
CA THR A 5 -1.66 19.99 20.10
C THR A 5 -0.52 20.78 20.77
N ARG A 6 -0.85 21.46 21.88
CA ARG A 6 0.16 22.20 22.68
C ARG A 6 0.86 21.33 23.72
N GLU A 7 0.45 20.07 23.84
CA GLU A 7 0.86 19.13 24.88
C GLU A 7 2.37 18.81 24.84
N PHE A 8 2.99 18.92 23.67
CA PHE A 8 4.44 18.75 23.47
C PHE A 8 5.16 20.05 23.05
N SER A 9 4.49 21.19 23.21
CA SER A 9 5.07 22.50 22.86
C SER A 9 5.76 23.20 24.04
N ASP A 10 5.71 22.59 25.22
CA ASP A 10 6.42 23.09 26.40
C ASP A 10 7.92 22.77 26.31
N ILE A 11 8.76 23.66 26.85
CA ILE A 11 10.22 23.58 26.76
C ILE A 11 10.81 22.49 27.68
N SER A 12 9.96 21.86 28.48
CA SER A 12 10.31 20.76 29.36
C SER A 12 9.99 19.42 28.68
N PRO A 13 10.90 18.44 28.70
CA PRO A 13 12.17 18.39 29.44
C PRO A 13 13.37 18.89 28.62
N LEU A 14 14.28 19.63 29.27
CA LEU A 14 15.50 20.21 28.66
C LEU A 14 16.48 19.17 28.09
N ARG A 15 16.34 17.88 28.43
CA ARG A 15 17.00 16.73 27.79
C ARG A 15 16.09 15.50 27.85
N GLY A 16 16.01 14.74 26.75
CA GLY A 16 15.28 13.46 26.70
C GLY A 16 13.77 13.55 26.43
N GLY A 17 13.29 14.66 25.84
CA GLY A 17 11.89 14.78 25.45
C GLY A 17 11.52 13.77 24.36
N ASN A 18 10.49 12.96 24.62
CA ASN A 18 9.96 12.01 23.64
C ASN A 18 8.63 12.54 23.11
N VAL A 19 8.57 12.81 21.80
CA VAL A 19 7.33 13.21 21.12
C VAL A 19 6.83 11.98 20.37
N VAL A 20 5.75 11.40 20.87
CA VAL A 20 5.13 10.24 20.24
C VAL A 20 4.17 10.76 19.17
N PHE A 21 4.42 10.38 17.93
CA PHE A 21 3.52 10.65 16.82
C PHE A 21 2.67 9.40 16.56
N ASP A 22 1.44 9.39 17.05
CA ASP A 22 0.46 8.38 16.66
C ASP A 22 -0.44 8.92 15.54
N THR A 23 -0.59 8.11 14.49
CA THR A 23 -1.45 8.45 13.35
C THR A 23 -2.92 8.06 13.57
N LEU A 24 -3.20 7.29 14.61
CA LEU A 24 -4.53 6.77 14.95
C LEU A 24 -5.19 7.50 16.13
N GLU A 25 -4.41 8.09 17.02
CA GLU A 25 -4.91 8.76 18.21
C GLU A 25 -5.85 9.93 17.85
N GLY A 26 -7.02 9.98 18.51
CA GLY A 26 -8.06 10.99 18.27
C GLY A 26 -8.89 10.80 16.98
N ARG A 27 -8.67 9.76 16.16
CA ARG A 27 -9.49 9.51 14.97
C ARG A 27 -10.67 8.59 15.29
N PRO A 28 -11.93 8.99 14.99
CA PRO A 28 -13.09 8.11 15.17
C PRO A 28 -13.01 6.84 14.29
N SER A 29 -12.16 6.85 13.26
CA SER A 29 -11.86 5.71 12.40
C SER A 29 -10.81 4.74 12.97
N ALA A 30 -10.17 5.03 14.11
CA ALA A 30 -9.18 4.14 14.71
C ALA A 30 -9.80 2.82 15.17
N ASN A 31 -11.03 2.87 15.70
CA ASN A 31 -11.76 1.67 16.12
C ASN A 31 -12.21 0.79 14.95
N ASN A 32 -12.29 1.36 13.74
CA ASN A 32 -12.65 0.69 12.49
C ASN A 32 -11.47 0.76 11.49
N PHE A 33 -10.25 0.60 12.00
CA PHE A 33 -8.99 0.76 11.25
C PHE A 33 -9.00 -0.03 9.94
N GLU A 34 -9.43 -1.29 9.98
CA GLU A 34 -9.51 -2.18 8.80
C GLU A 34 -10.60 -1.77 7.79
N GLU A 35 -11.65 -1.08 8.23
CA GLU A 35 -12.83 -0.76 7.43
C GLU A 35 -12.70 0.58 6.69
N SER A 36 -11.85 1.48 7.19
CA SER A 36 -11.69 2.82 6.64
C SER A 36 -10.96 2.82 5.28
N GLU A 37 -11.61 3.31 4.23
CA GLU A 37 -10.98 3.52 2.90
C GLU A 37 -9.77 4.47 2.96
N VAL A 38 -9.73 5.29 4.01
CA VAL A 38 -8.71 6.30 4.29
C VAL A 38 -7.39 5.69 4.81
N PHE A 39 -7.35 4.41 5.19
CA PHE A 39 -6.13 3.71 5.67
C PHE A 39 -5.79 2.42 4.91
N GLY A 40 -6.54 2.05 3.86
CA GLY A 40 -6.23 0.89 3.01
C GLY A 40 -4.88 1.01 2.26
N VAL A 41 -4.52 -0.01 1.47
CA VAL A 41 -3.23 -0.06 0.73
C VAL A 41 -3.02 1.20 -0.11
N LYS A 42 -4.10 1.80 -0.65
CA LYS A 42 -4.11 3.09 -1.36
C LYS A 42 -3.70 4.30 -0.54
N SER A 43 -4.00 4.27 0.76
CA SER A 43 -3.63 5.29 1.73
C SER A 43 -2.21 5.08 2.21
N TRP A 44 -1.82 3.85 2.56
CA TRP A 44 -0.44 3.53 2.92
C TRP A 44 0.53 3.84 1.77
N SER A 45 0.17 3.46 0.54
CA SER A 45 0.85 3.86 -0.70
C SER A 45 0.93 5.38 -0.89
N ARG A 46 -0.13 6.10 -0.47
CA ARG A 46 -0.18 7.56 -0.51
C ARG A 46 0.76 8.15 0.52
N VAL A 47 0.70 7.73 1.78
CA VAL A 47 1.49 8.23 2.91
C VAL A 47 2.97 7.89 2.77
N SER A 48 3.30 6.62 2.47
CA SER A 48 4.67 6.20 2.15
C SER A 48 5.19 6.92 0.90
N GLY A 49 4.32 7.16 -0.09
CA GLY A 49 4.63 7.98 -1.26
C GLY A 49 4.76 9.49 -0.97
N TYR A 50 4.05 10.03 0.02
CA TYR A 50 4.14 11.45 0.36
C TYR A 50 5.45 11.78 1.08
N CYS A 51 6.04 10.85 1.83
CA CYS A 51 7.31 11.12 2.52
C CYS A 51 8.53 11.03 1.58
N SER A 52 8.58 10.03 0.70
CA SER A 52 9.70 9.87 -0.26
C SER A 52 9.54 10.66 -1.56
N VAL A 53 8.31 11.01 -1.95
CA VAL A 53 8.03 11.52 -3.31
C VAL A 53 7.57 12.99 -3.32
N PHE A 54 7.42 13.70 -2.19
CA PHE A 54 6.96 15.12 -2.19
C PHE A 54 7.82 16.05 -3.06
N GLY A 55 9.13 15.77 -3.19
CA GLY A 55 10.06 16.53 -4.04
C GLY A 55 10.01 16.17 -5.54
N LEU A 56 10.00 14.88 -5.89
CA LEU A 56 10.06 14.41 -7.30
C LEU A 56 8.68 14.10 -7.93
N ALA A 57 7.65 13.79 -7.13
CA ALA A 57 6.32 13.42 -7.61
C ALA A 57 5.69 14.56 -8.40
N ASN A 58 5.79 15.80 -7.92
CA ASN A 58 5.10 16.92 -8.55
C ASN A 58 5.56 17.18 -9.99
N PHE A 59 6.82 16.85 -10.32
CA PHE A 59 7.34 17.00 -11.68
C PHE A 59 6.89 15.89 -12.64
N VAL A 60 6.80 14.63 -12.18
CA VAL A 60 6.41 13.50 -13.05
C VAL A 60 4.90 13.23 -13.05
N TYR A 61 4.23 13.44 -11.92
CA TYR A 61 2.79 13.23 -11.75
C TYR A 61 1.95 14.13 -12.67
N ARG A 62 2.46 15.31 -13.03
CA ARG A 62 1.82 16.22 -13.99
C ARG A 62 2.04 15.86 -15.46
N ARG A 63 3.13 15.16 -15.81
CA ARG A 63 3.47 14.84 -17.22
C ARG A 63 3.03 13.45 -17.68
N THR A 64 2.77 12.52 -16.76
CA THR A 64 2.50 11.12 -17.11
C THR A 64 0.99 10.81 -17.16
N ASN A 65 0.60 9.99 -18.14
CA ASN A 65 -0.77 9.47 -18.32
C ASN A 65 -1.25 8.79 -17.02
N ARG A 66 -2.54 8.99 -16.66
CA ARG A 66 -3.14 8.58 -15.38
C ARG A 66 -2.91 7.11 -15.05
N ALA A 67 -2.82 6.24 -16.06
CA ALA A 67 -2.56 4.81 -15.91
C ALA A 67 -1.16 4.48 -15.37
N TYR A 68 -0.13 5.26 -15.74
CA TYR A 68 1.26 4.98 -15.37
C TYR A 68 1.74 5.71 -14.12
N ARG A 69 0.94 6.61 -13.55
CA ARG A 69 1.33 7.38 -12.36
C ARG A 69 1.66 6.49 -11.16
N MET A 70 0.78 5.52 -10.87
CA MET A 70 0.92 4.61 -9.73
C MET A 70 2.15 3.69 -9.80
N PRO A 71 2.40 2.95 -10.90
CA PRO A 71 3.62 2.14 -10.99
C PRO A 71 4.87 3.01 -11.01
N TYR A 72 4.83 4.19 -11.62
CA TYR A 72 5.99 5.09 -11.67
C TYR A 72 6.35 5.64 -10.28
N THR A 73 5.37 6.05 -9.48
CA THR A 73 5.64 6.51 -8.10
C THR A 73 6.22 5.40 -7.23
N MET A 74 5.78 4.16 -7.43
CA MET A 74 6.29 3.00 -6.70
C MET A 74 7.70 2.62 -7.14
N PHE A 75 8.00 2.77 -8.44
CA PHE A 75 9.34 2.56 -8.97
C PHE A 75 10.35 3.59 -8.45
N VAL A 76 9.97 4.88 -8.40
CA VAL A 76 10.78 5.93 -7.77
C VAL A 76 10.96 5.67 -6.27
N SER A 77 9.92 5.15 -5.59
CA SER A 77 10.02 4.73 -4.19
C SER A 77 11.04 3.59 -4.02
N ALA A 78 11.05 2.59 -4.91
CA ALA A 78 12.04 1.52 -4.88
C ALA A 78 13.48 2.05 -5.04
N PHE A 79 13.69 2.97 -5.98
CA PHE A 79 15.00 3.61 -6.17
C PHE A 79 15.50 4.34 -4.93
N TRP A 80 14.61 4.95 -4.15
CA TRP A 80 14.98 5.60 -2.89
C TRP A 80 15.53 4.61 -1.86
N HIS A 81 15.02 3.37 -1.85
CA HIS A 81 15.49 2.34 -0.93
C HIS A 81 16.79 1.65 -1.36
N GLY A 82 17.24 1.88 -2.60
CA GLY A 82 18.51 1.39 -3.12
C GLY A 82 18.37 0.61 -4.44
N ILE A 83 19.50 0.35 -5.10
CA ILE A 83 19.54 -0.39 -6.36
C ILE A 83 19.61 -1.89 -6.06
N HIS A 84 18.58 -2.40 -5.40
CA HIS A 84 18.44 -3.83 -5.12
C HIS A 84 17.19 -4.40 -5.81
N PRO A 85 17.33 -5.46 -6.62
CA PRO A 85 16.24 -6.00 -7.41
C PRO A 85 15.04 -6.50 -6.56
N GLY A 86 15.24 -6.89 -5.29
CA GLY A 86 14.16 -7.25 -4.38
C GLY A 86 13.18 -6.11 -4.05
N TYR A 87 13.67 -4.86 -3.98
CA TYR A 87 12.80 -3.70 -3.73
C TYR A 87 11.86 -3.45 -4.89
N PHE A 88 12.37 -3.47 -6.13
CA PHE A 88 11.55 -3.23 -7.32
C PHE A 88 10.41 -4.24 -7.46
N LEU A 89 10.66 -5.52 -7.14
CA LEU A 89 9.62 -6.55 -7.15
C LEU A 89 8.54 -6.27 -6.12
N SER A 90 8.93 -5.92 -4.89
CA SER A 90 8.01 -5.62 -3.79
C SER A 90 7.13 -4.40 -4.09
N PHE A 91 7.73 -3.33 -4.61
CA PHE A 91 7.02 -2.10 -4.97
C PHE A 91 6.10 -2.27 -6.19
N LEU A 92 6.42 -3.18 -7.12
CA LEU A 92 5.56 -3.48 -8.27
C LEU A 92 4.30 -4.26 -7.88
N THR A 93 4.31 -4.98 -6.76
CA THR A 93 3.14 -5.69 -6.23
C THR A 93 2.08 -4.73 -5.66
N ILE A 94 2.48 -3.58 -5.12
CA ILE A 94 1.59 -2.56 -4.54
C ILE A 94 0.55 -2.00 -5.53
N PRO A 95 0.92 -1.54 -6.76
CA PRO A 95 -0.05 -1.03 -7.72
C PRO A 95 -0.99 -2.13 -8.21
N LEU A 96 -0.50 -3.38 -8.31
CA LEU A 96 -1.35 -4.53 -8.62
C LEU A 96 -2.42 -4.71 -7.54
N CYS A 97 -2.00 -4.71 -6.26
CA CYS A 97 -2.91 -4.86 -5.13
C CYS A 97 -3.96 -3.74 -5.05
N THR A 98 -3.50 -2.52 -5.27
CA THR A 98 -4.36 -1.32 -5.29
C THR A 98 -5.40 -1.39 -6.40
N SER A 99 -5.01 -1.83 -7.60
CA SER A 99 -5.93 -1.97 -8.74
C SER A 99 -6.99 -3.06 -8.52
N ALA A 100 -6.57 -4.17 -7.89
CA ALA A 100 -7.35 -5.11 -7.10
C ALA A 100 -8.56 -4.49 -6.40
N GLU A 101 -8.19 -3.78 -5.36
CA GLU A 101 -9.07 -3.21 -4.37
C GLU A 101 -10.00 -2.15 -4.97
N ASP A 102 -9.49 -1.31 -5.88
CA ASP A 102 -10.28 -0.32 -6.61
C ASP A 102 -11.44 -0.94 -7.41
N ARG A 103 -11.22 -2.09 -8.03
CA ARG A 103 -12.27 -2.77 -8.81
C ARG A 103 -13.25 -3.49 -7.90
N LEU A 104 -12.75 -4.12 -6.84
CA LEU A 104 -13.59 -4.83 -5.88
C LEU A 104 -14.56 -3.87 -5.18
N PHE A 105 -14.07 -2.72 -4.70
CA PHE A 105 -14.91 -1.73 -4.03
C PHE A 105 -15.93 -1.06 -4.96
N LYS A 106 -15.60 -0.92 -6.25
CA LYS A 106 -16.55 -0.42 -7.25
C LYS A 106 -17.64 -1.44 -7.59
N ALA A 107 -17.32 -2.73 -7.55
CA ALA A 107 -18.25 -3.79 -7.89
C ALA A 107 -19.23 -4.11 -6.74
N PHE A 108 -18.76 -4.02 -5.48
CA PHE A 108 -19.53 -4.34 -4.29
C PHE A 108 -19.51 -3.18 -3.28
N PRO A 109 -20.38 -2.18 -3.43
CA PRO A 109 -20.51 -1.08 -2.47
C PRO A 109 -21.01 -1.56 -1.10
N GLU A 110 -21.99 -2.48 -1.07
CA GLU A 110 -22.40 -3.17 0.16
C GLU A 110 -21.66 -4.50 0.29
N ARG A 111 -20.51 -4.46 0.96
CA ARG A 111 -19.64 -5.62 1.15
C ARG A 111 -20.13 -6.50 2.31
N PRO A 112 -20.44 -7.79 2.08
CA PRO A 112 -20.78 -8.70 3.17
C PRO A 112 -19.56 -8.92 4.09
N THR A 113 -19.82 -9.18 5.37
CA THR A 113 -18.78 -9.33 6.41
C THR A 113 -17.76 -10.41 6.07
N TRP A 114 -18.18 -11.54 5.50
CA TRP A 114 -17.26 -12.61 5.09
C TRP A 114 -16.27 -12.14 4.02
N LEU A 115 -16.70 -11.36 3.03
CA LEU A 115 -15.85 -10.87 1.95
C LEU A 115 -14.81 -9.88 2.49
N ARG A 116 -15.21 -9.08 3.48
CA ARG A 116 -14.33 -8.15 4.18
C ARG A 116 -13.22 -8.88 4.94
N HIS A 117 -13.56 -9.88 5.75
CA HIS A 117 -12.57 -10.67 6.48
C HIS A 117 -11.66 -11.45 5.54
N LEU A 118 -12.21 -12.06 4.49
CA LEU A 118 -11.43 -12.73 3.45
C LEU A 118 -10.43 -11.78 2.79
N TRP A 119 -10.88 -10.56 2.45
CA TRP A 119 -10.00 -9.56 1.85
C TRP A 119 -8.94 -9.04 2.81
N SER A 120 -9.26 -8.83 4.09
CA SER A 120 -8.26 -8.45 5.09
C SER A 120 -7.19 -9.53 5.24
N PHE A 121 -7.60 -10.81 5.26
CA PHE A 121 -6.66 -11.93 5.30
C PHE A 121 -5.74 -11.97 4.07
N VAL A 122 -6.30 -11.87 2.86
CA VAL A 122 -5.51 -11.84 1.62
C VAL A 122 -4.53 -10.66 1.62
N ARG A 123 -4.96 -9.49 2.11
CA ARG A 123 -4.13 -8.30 2.22
C ARG A 123 -2.95 -8.51 3.18
N MET A 124 -3.20 -9.06 4.37
CA MET A 124 -2.14 -9.36 5.35
C MET A 124 -1.09 -10.31 4.76
N ARG A 125 -1.52 -11.37 4.07
CA ARG A 125 -0.60 -12.29 3.39
C ARG A 125 0.16 -11.63 2.22
N GLY A 126 -0.43 -10.62 1.59
CA GLY A 126 0.27 -9.80 0.59
C GLY A 126 1.39 -8.97 1.17
N PHE A 127 1.21 -8.41 2.37
CA PHE A 127 2.26 -7.66 3.06
C PHE A 127 3.43 -8.56 3.48
N GLU A 128 3.17 -9.80 3.91
CA GLU A 128 4.23 -10.77 4.21
C GLU A 128 5.11 -11.05 2.98
N MET A 129 4.49 -11.31 1.83
CA MET A 129 5.23 -11.58 0.59
C MET A 129 6.05 -10.38 0.12
N MET A 130 5.50 -9.18 0.29
CA MET A 130 6.21 -7.93 -0.02
C MET A 130 7.38 -7.70 0.94
N ALA A 131 7.19 -7.99 2.24
CA ALA A 131 8.24 -7.88 3.25
C ALA A 131 9.41 -8.84 2.96
N CYS A 132 9.15 -10.05 2.46
CA CYS A 132 10.20 -10.98 2.05
C CYS A 132 11.12 -10.39 0.96
N GLY A 133 10.58 -9.59 0.04
CA GLY A 133 11.40 -8.95 -1.00
C GLY A 133 12.26 -7.80 -0.47
N PHE A 134 11.89 -7.16 0.65
CA PHE A 134 12.77 -6.25 1.37
C PHE A 134 13.84 -6.97 2.18
N LEU A 135 13.54 -8.18 2.67
CA LEU A 135 14.44 -8.93 3.55
C LEU A 135 15.57 -9.64 2.77
N LEU A 136 15.27 -10.19 1.60
CA LEU A 136 16.25 -10.95 0.81
C LEU A 136 17.23 -10.07 0.04
N LEU A 137 16.86 -8.83 -0.30
CA LEU A 137 17.58 -7.86 -1.16
C LEU A 137 17.88 -8.37 -2.59
N ASP A 138 18.30 -9.63 -2.73
CA ASP A 138 18.56 -10.33 -3.98
C ASP A 138 17.27 -10.75 -4.69
N GLY A 139 17.17 -10.34 -5.95
CA GLY A 139 15.97 -10.50 -6.77
C GLY A 139 15.77 -11.94 -7.24
N TRP A 140 16.86 -12.65 -7.53
CA TRP A 140 16.80 -14.04 -7.99
C TRP A 140 16.32 -14.97 -6.88
N ASP A 141 16.82 -14.79 -5.67
CA ASP A 141 16.38 -15.56 -4.51
C ASP A 141 14.95 -15.21 -4.11
N THR A 142 14.57 -13.93 -4.22
CA THR A 142 13.18 -13.48 -4.04
C THR A 142 12.24 -14.16 -5.04
N ILE A 143 12.59 -14.18 -6.33
CA ILE A 143 11.80 -14.83 -7.39
C ILE A 143 11.73 -16.35 -7.15
N ARG A 144 12.83 -16.97 -6.73
CA ARG A 144 12.87 -18.40 -6.41
C ARG A 144 11.95 -18.72 -5.24
N LEU A 145 11.96 -17.91 -4.18
CA LEU A 145 11.06 -18.03 -3.04
C LEU A 145 9.60 -17.84 -3.46
N TRP A 146 9.31 -16.81 -4.25
CA TRP A 146 7.95 -16.54 -4.75
C TRP A 146 7.45 -17.64 -5.67
N SER A 147 8.34 -18.24 -6.47
CA SER A 147 8.04 -19.41 -7.29
C SER A 147 7.70 -20.63 -6.45
N LYS A 148 8.38 -20.83 -5.30
CA LYS A 148 7.99 -21.87 -4.32
C LYS A 148 6.65 -21.59 -3.65
N MET A 149 6.26 -20.33 -3.52
CA MET A 149 4.93 -19.91 -3.07
C MET A 149 3.91 -19.79 -4.22
N TYR A 150 4.23 -20.34 -5.39
CA TYR A 150 3.40 -20.37 -6.61
C TYR A 150 2.89 -19.01 -7.08
N PHE A 151 3.54 -17.91 -6.69
CA PHE A 151 3.06 -16.55 -6.93
C PHE A 151 1.58 -16.36 -6.55
N TRP A 152 1.10 -17.06 -5.50
CA TRP A 152 -0.33 -17.16 -5.18
C TRP A 152 -1.02 -15.79 -5.07
N LEU A 153 -0.34 -14.80 -4.47
CA LEU A 153 -0.84 -13.44 -4.35
C LEU A 153 -1.11 -12.81 -5.73
N HIS A 154 -0.15 -12.89 -6.64
CA HIS A 154 -0.26 -12.30 -7.97
C HIS A 154 -1.39 -12.98 -8.75
N LEU A 155 -1.52 -14.30 -8.61
CA LEU A 155 -2.62 -15.06 -9.19
C LEU A 155 -3.97 -14.59 -8.63
N VAL A 156 -4.14 -14.49 -7.32
CA VAL A 156 -5.40 -14.01 -6.69
C VAL A 156 -5.75 -12.59 -7.14
N MET A 157 -4.77 -11.69 -7.19
CA MET A 157 -5.00 -10.31 -7.65
C MET A 157 -5.34 -10.25 -9.14
N LEU A 158 -4.70 -11.04 -10.00
CA LEU A 158 -5.04 -11.10 -11.42
C LEU A 158 -6.41 -11.74 -11.65
N CYS A 159 -6.72 -12.83 -10.95
CA CYS A 159 -8.02 -13.50 -11.02
C CYS A 159 -9.15 -12.56 -10.63
N THR A 160 -9.01 -11.79 -9.55
CA THR A 160 -10.02 -10.80 -9.14
C THR A 160 -10.17 -9.67 -10.17
N ILE A 161 -9.07 -9.15 -10.71
CA ILE A 161 -9.07 -8.14 -11.79
C ILE A 161 -9.82 -8.64 -13.04
N LEU A 162 -9.55 -9.88 -13.45
CA LEU A 162 -10.12 -10.51 -14.64
C LEU A 162 -11.59 -10.89 -14.44
N ALA A 163 -11.94 -11.52 -13.31
CA ALA A 163 -13.31 -11.90 -12.99
C ALA A 163 -14.24 -10.67 -12.93
N LEU A 164 -13.79 -9.59 -12.29
CA LEU A 164 -14.56 -8.34 -12.22
C LEU A 164 -14.62 -7.62 -13.57
N LYS A 165 -13.59 -7.75 -14.42
CA LYS A 165 -13.61 -7.22 -15.79
C LYS A 165 -14.58 -8.00 -16.68
N ALA A 166 -14.59 -9.33 -16.58
CA ALA A 166 -15.49 -10.21 -17.34
C ALA A 166 -16.96 -9.96 -16.96
N ASN A 167 -17.26 -9.87 -15.66
CA ASN A 167 -18.62 -9.55 -15.19
C ASN A 167 -19.14 -8.19 -15.69
N LYS A 168 -18.24 -7.22 -15.92
CA LYS A 168 -18.61 -5.92 -16.47
C LYS A 168 -18.81 -5.94 -18.00
N MET A 169 -18.22 -6.89 -18.72
CA MET A 169 -18.48 -7.07 -20.16
C MET A 169 -19.76 -7.86 -20.44
N LEU A 170 -20.21 -8.67 -19.48
CA LEU A 170 -21.42 -9.49 -19.60
C LEU A 170 -22.70 -8.76 -19.16
N ARG A 171 -22.58 -7.54 -18.61
CA ARG A 171 -23.68 -6.62 -18.30
C ARG A 171 -23.66 -5.46 -19.27
#